data_AF-A0A3D5SEZ7-F1
#
_entry.id   AF-A0A3D5SEZ7-F1
#
_cell.length_a   1.000
_cell.length_b   1.000
_cell.length_c   1.000
_cell.angle_alpha   90.00
_cell.angle_beta   90.00
_cell.angle_gamma   90.00
#
_symmetry.space_group_name_H-M   'P 1'
#
loop_
_entity.id
_entity.type
_entity.pdbx_description
1 polymer ?
#
loop_
_entity_poly.entity_id
_entity_poly.type
_entity_poly.pdbx_seq_one_letter_code
_entity_poly.pdbx_strand_id
1 'polypeptide(L)'
;AYGFTFAATLIGSPFYGLLAEQTEKVITGEATDSNTGVLAILTLIPSALMREIKKLLHYFFWLIPLLILSLLSLLIPLLAPFMPFIWFIFGAWMLAIQYADYSYDNHQIGFKVLKQDLKSDRATALGFGAATMLSTMIPLLNIIAIPAAVCGGTVFYLERLKSESKR
;
A
#
# COMPACT_ATOMS: atom_id res chain seq x y z
N ALA A 1 19.52 8.02 -12.38
CA ALA A 1 18.55 6.92 -12.51
C ALA A 1 17.58 6.87 -11.31
N TYR A 2 18.07 6.67 -10.07
CA TYR A 2 17.21 6.54 -8.88
C TYR A 2 16.37 7.79 -8.55
N GLY A 3 16.91 9.00 -8.73
CA GLY A 3 16.14 10.24 -8.51
C GLY A 3 14.97 10.43 -9.49
N PHE A 4 15.11 9.97 -10.75
CA PHE A 4 14.02 9.99 -11.73
C PHE A 4 12.92 9.00 -11.35
N THR A 5 13.29 7.79 -10.92
CA THR A 5 12.31 6.78 -10.47
C THR A 5 11.53 7.30 -9.27
N PHE A 6 12.23 7.88 -8.29
CA PHE A 6 11.59 8.50 -7.13
C PHE A 6 10.62 9.61 -7.55
N ALA A 7 11.04 10.54 -8.40
CA ALA A 7 10.19 11.63 -8.90
C ALA A 7 8.99 11.12 -9.70
N ALA A 8 9.16 10.10 -10.54
CA ALA A 8 8.09 9.50 -11.32
C ALA A 8 7.02 8.85 -10.43
N THR A 9 7.42 8.08 -9.42
CA THR A 9 6.48 7.50 -8.44
C THR A 9 5.75 8.59 -7.67
N LEU A 10 6.45 9.67 -7.35
CA LEU A 10 5.93 10.80 -6.61
C LEU A 10 4.83 11.54 -7.40
N ILE A 11 5.09 11.79 -8.68
CA ILE A 11 4.13 12.39 -9.62
C ILE A 11 2.99 11.40 -9.95
N GLY A 12 3.28 10.09 -9.91
CA GLY A 12 2.29 9.02 -10.12
C GLY A 12 1.31 8.85 -8.95
N SER A 13 1.75 9.11 -7.71
CA SER A 13 0.94 8.94 -6.49
C SER A 13 -0.48 9.56 -6.53
N PRO A 14 -0.69 10.80 -7.03
CA PRO A 14 -2.04 11.35 -7.14
C PRO A 14 -2.95 10.55 -8.08
N PHE A 15 -2.42 9.96 -9.16
CA PHE A 15 -3.22 9.12 -10.06
C PHE A 15 -3.72 7.85 -9.39
N TYR A 16 -2.93 7.28 -8.48
CA TYR A 16 -3.36 6.13 -7.68
C TYR A 16 -4.45 6.51 -6.67
N GLY A 17 -4.40 7.70 -6.08
CA GLY A 17 -5.49 8.25 -5.28
C GLY A 17 -6.79 8.40 -6.07
N LEU A 18 -6.71 8.97 -7.28
CA LEU A 18 -7.87 9.08 -8.18
C LEU A 18 -8.42 7.72 -8.59
N LEU A 19 -7.55 6.75 -8.89
CA LEU A 19 -7.98 5.40 -9.26
C LEU A 19 -8.73 4.72 -8.10
N ALA A 20 -8.28 4.89 -6.85
CA ALA A 20 -8.98 4.41 -5.68
C ALA A 20 -10.37 5.06 -5.54
N GLU A 21 -10.46 6.39 -5.73
CA GLU A 21 -11.73 7.12 -5.69
C GLU A 21 -12.71 6.62 -6.77
N GLN A 22 -12.24 6.41 -8.00
CA GLN A 22 -13.08 5.89 -9.09
C GLN A 22 -13.50 4.44 -8.84
N THR A 23 -12.61 3.62 -8.28
CA THR A 23 -12.94 2.23 -7.90
C THR A 23 -14.05 2.20 -6.87
N GLU A 24 -13.97 3.08 -5.86
CA GLU A 24 -14.99 3.20 -4.84
C GLU A 24 -16.34 3.60 -5.43
N LYS A 25 -16.39 4.60 -6.31
CA LYS A 25 -17.61 5.01 -7.02
C LYS A 25 -18.26 3.85 -7.78
N VAL A 26 -17.44 3.06 -8.49
CA VAL A 26 -17.93 1.91 -9.26
C VAL A 26 -18.51 0.83 -8.34
N ILE A 27 -17.94 0.63 -7.14
CA ILE A 27 -18.37 -0.41 -6.20
C ILE A 27 -19.57 0.03 -5.35
N THR A 28 -19.60 1.27 -4.87
CA THR A 28 -20.66 1.79 -3.98
C THR A 28 -21.87 2.30 -4.76
N GLY A 29 -21.69 2.71 -6.01
CA GLY A 29 -22.72 3.34 -6.82
C GLY A 29 -23.04 4.78 -6.40
N GLU A 30 -22.26 5.36 -5.47
CA GLU A 30 -22.44 6.74 -5.02
C GLU A 30 -21.67 7.72 -5.92
N ALA A 31 -22.38 8.72 -6.44
CA ALA A 31 -21.77 9.81 -7.18
C ALA A 31 -21.11 10.77 -6.18
N THR A 32 -19.81 10.66 -5.99
CA THR A 32 -19.03 11.75 -5.38
C THR A 32 -18.74 12.77 -6.47
N ASP A 33 -19.11 14.03 -6.25
CA ASP A 33 -18.78 15.18 -7.10
C ASP A 33 -17.26 15.30 -7.25
N SER A 34 -16.66 14.55 -8.18
CA SER A 34 -15.25 14.72 -8.50
C SER A 34 -15.13 16.02 -9.26
N ASN A 35 -14.63 17.05 -8.58
CA ASN A 35 -14.09 18.22 -9.23
C ASN A 35 -12.73 17.83 -9.84
N THR A 36 -12.77 16.97 -10.87
CA THR A 36 -11.63 16.33 -11.56
C THR A 36 -10.92 17.32 -12.49
N GLY A 37 -10.51 18.47 -11.95
CA GLY A 37 -9.64 19.41 -12.65
C GLY A 37 -8.17 19.07 -12.43
N VAL A 38 -7.32 19.26 -13.45
CA VAL A 38 -5.85 19.16 -13.31
C VAL A 38 -5.33 20.04 -12.16
N LEU A 39 -5.98 21.17 -11.92
CA LEU A 39 -5.72 22.07 -10.79
C LEU A 39 -6.03 21.45 -9.42
N ALA A 40 -7.10 20.65 -9.30
CA ALA A 40 -7.43 19.94 -8.05
C ALA A 40 -6.44 18.81 -7.77
N ILE A 41 -5.87 18.19 -8.81
CA ILE A 41 -4.81 17.17 -8.65
C ILE A 41 -3.54 17.80 -8.09
N LEU A 42 -3.17 19.01 -8.56
CA LEU A 42 -1.98 19.72 -8.09
C LEU A 42 -2.06 20.11 -6.60
N THR A 43 -3.25 20.42 -6.07
CA THR A 43 -3.42 20.76 -4.65
C THR A 43 -3.33 19.55 -3.73
N LEU A 44 -3.53 18.33 -4.25
CA LEU A 44 -3.41 17.07 -3.51
C LEU A 44 -1.96 16.56 -3.40
N ILE A 45 -1.05 17.09 -4.24
CA ILE A 45 0.35 16.68 -4.25
C ILE A 45 0.99 16.79 -2.84
N PRO A 46 0.95 17.93 -2.13
CA PRO A 46 1.68 18.09 -0.87
C PRO A 46 1.25 17.11 0.23
N SER A 47 -0.05 16.83 0.34
CA SER A 47 -0.57 15.86 1.31
C SER A 47 -0.17 14.43 0.94
N ALA A 48 -0.28 14.06 -0.34
CA ALA A 48 0.17 12.77 -0.85
C ALA A 48 1.68 12.55 -0.63
N LEU A 49 2.50 13.59 -0.88
CA LEU A 49 3.94 13.58 -0.60
C LEU A 49 4.22 13.27 0.87
N MET A 50 3.55 13.98 1.78
CA MET A 50 3.72 13.80 3.22
C MET A 50 3.33 12.38 3.66
N ARG A 51 2.28 11.82 3.03
CA ARG A 51 1.82 10.44 3.24
C ARG A 51 2.88 9.44 2.81
N GLU A 52 3.42 9.57 1.60
CA GLU A 52 4.50 8.71 1.09
C GLU A 52 5.76 8.80 1.95
N ILE A 53 6.15 9.99 2.42
CA ILE A 53 7.27 10.15 3.37
C ILE A 53 7.03 9.36 4.67
N LYS A 54 5.80 9.40 5.22
CA LYS A 54 5.47 8.61 6.42
C LYS A 54 5.58 7.11 6.16
N LYS A 55 5.18 6.63 4.98
CA LYS A 55 5.36 5.22 4.57
C LYS A 55 6.83 4.87 4.47
N LEU A 56 7.64 5.72 3.83
CA LEU A 56 9.09 5.51 3.70
C LEU A 56 9.80 5.49 5.06
N LEU A 57 9.45 6.40 5.97
CA LEU A 57 9.98 6.40 7.34
C LEU A 57 9.57 5.14 8.10
N HIS A 58 8.31 4.70 7.94
CA HIS A 58 7.84 3.45 8.54
C HIS A 58 8.62 2.25 8.01
N TYR A 59 8.80 2.17 6.69
CA TYR A 59 9.61 1.15 6.03
C TYR A 59 11.04 1.15 6.56
N PHE A 60 11.68 2.33 6.60
CA PHE A 60 13.04 2.49 7.10
C PHE A 60 13.20 2.02 8.55
N PHE A 61 12.24 2.35 9.42
CA PHE A 61 12.27 1.91 10.81
C PHE A 61 12.19 0.38 10.95
N TRP A 62 11.35 -0.28 10.14
CA TRP A 62 11.24 -1.75 10.14
C TRP A 62 12.39 -2.45 9.41
N LEU A 63 13.08 -1.75 8.52
CA LEU A 63 14.24 -2.27 7.82
C LEU A 63 15.41 -2.54 8.78
N ILE A 64 15.59 -1.71 9.81
CA ILE A 64 16.68 -1.84 10.79
C ILE A 64 16.68 -3.22 11.48
N PRO A 65 15.60 -3.66 12.17
CA PRO A 65 15.58 -4.98 12.80
C PRO A 65 15.70 -6.11 11.77
N LEU A 66 15.14 -5.94 10.57
CA LEU A 66 15.23 -6.95 9.50
C LEU A 66 16.67 -7.10 8.96
N LEU A 67 17.42 -5.99 8.87
CA LEU A 67 18.83 -5.99 8.51
C LEU A 67 19.69 -6.64 9.60
N ILE A 68 19.43 -6.33 10.87
CA ILE A 68 20.11 -6.97 12.00
C ILE A 68 19.86 -8.48 11.95
N LEU A 69 18.62 -8.90 11.77
CA LEU A 69 18.25 -10.31 11.67
C LEU A 69 18.90 -11.00 10.46
N SER A 70 18.98 -10.30 9.33
CA SER A 70 19.67 -10.79 8.13
C SER A 70 21.18 -10.93 8.37
N LEU A 71 21.80 -9.98 9.09
CA LEU A 71 23.21 -10.06 9.46
C LEU A 71 23.49 -11.23 10.43
N LEU A 72 22.60 -11.46 11.39
CA LEU A 72 22.70 -12.63 12.29
C LEU A 72 22.60 -13.95 11.55
N SER A 73 21.83 -14.01 10.45
CA SER A 73 21.70 -15.22 9.63
C SER A 73 23.00 -15.64 8.95
N LEU A 74 23.94 -14.70 8.73
CA LEU A 74 25.28 -15.00 8.21
C LEU A 74 26.14 -15.74 9.25
N LEU A 75 25.88 -15.50 10.54
CA LEU A 75 26.60 -16.14 11.64
C LEU A 75 25.91 -17.43 12.13
N ILE A 76 24.60 -17.54 11.92
CA ILE A 76 23.77 -18.67 12.34
C ILE A 76 23.20 -19.36 11.07
N PRO A 77 23.89 -20.39 10.52
CA PRO A 77 23.47 -21.05 9.28
C PRO A 77 22.05 -21.60 9.30
N LEU A 78 21.54 -21.99 10.47
CA LEU A 78 20.17 -22.51 10.63
C LEU A 78 19.10 -21.43 10.36
N LEU A 79 19.45 -20.15 10.51
CA LEU A 79 18.51 -19.03 10.33
C LEU A 79 18.42 -18.59 8.85
N ALA A 80 19.47 -18.82 8.06
CA ALA A 80 19.55 -18.47 6.65
C ALA A 80 18.38 -18.97 5.78
N PRO A 81 17.91 -20.24 5.86
CA PRO A 81 16.80 -20.72 5.03
C PRO A 81 15.45 -20.03 5.34
N PHE A 82 15.30 -19.43 6.52
CA PHE A 82 14.06 -18.73 6.91
C PHE A 82 14.02 -17.27 6.43
N MET A 83 15.17 -16.66 6.12
CA MET A 83 15.24 -15.26 5.71
C MET A 83 14.36 -14.92 4.51
N PRO A 84 14.34 -15.70 3.41
CA PRO A 84 13.46 -15.40 2.27
C PRO A 84 11.98 -15.31 2.66
N PHE A 85 11.51 -16.16 3.57
CA PHE A 85 10.13 -16.15 4.03
C PHE A 85 9.82 -14.91 4.90
N ILE A 86 10.76 -14.51 5.76
CA ILE A 86 10.61 -13.31 6.59
C ILE A 86 10.57 -12.06 5.71
N TRP A 87 11.48 -11.97 4.73
CA TRP A 87 11.48 -10.90 3.73
C TRP A 87 10.19 -10.90 2.90
N PHE A 88 9.68 -12.08 2.54
CA PHE A 88 8.42 -12.22 1.82
C PHE A 88 7.23 -11.70 2.63
N ILE A 89 7.09 -12.11 3.89
CA ILE A 89 6.00 -11.67 4.79
C ILE A 89 6.10 -10.15 5.01
N PHE A 90 7.30 -9.63 5.22
CA PHE A 90 7.52 -8.20 5.37
C PHE A 90 7.14 -7.43 4.10
N GLY A 91 7.58 -7.91 2.92
CA GLY A 91 7.24 -7.32 1.63
C GLY A 91 5.73 -7.32 1.37
N ALA A 92 5.07 -8.45 1.61
CA ALA A 92 3.62 -8.57 1.51
C ALA A 92 2.91 -7.55 2.43
N TRP A 93 3.30 -7.48 3.70
CA TRP A 93 2.74 -6.51 4.64
C TRP A 93 2.93 -5.05 4.17
N MET A 94 4.11 -4.72 3.65
CA MET A 94 4.40 -3.39 3.14
C MET A 94 3.58 -3.03 1.90
N LEU A 95 3.38 -3.97 0.98
CA LEU A 95 2.53 -3.76 -0.19
C LEU A 95 1.06 -3.60 0.20
N ALA A 96 0.60 -4.36 1.19
CA ALA A 96 -0.75 -4.19 1.74
C ALA A 96 -0.95 -2.77 2.28
N ILE A 97 0.00 -2.27 3.08
CA ILE A 97 -0.01 -0.87 3.53
C ILE A 97 0.02 0.09 2.34
N GLN A 98 0.93 -0.09 1.39
CA GLN A 98 1.15 0.86 0.30
C GLN A 98 -0.14 1.11 -0.50
N TYR A 99 -0.83 0.03 -0.89
CA TYR A 99 -1.97 0.12 -1.80
C TYR A 99 -3.30 0.35 -1.08
N ALA A 100 -3.50 -0.18 0.13
CA ALA A 100 -4.70 0.13 0.91
C ALA A 100 -4.71 1.60 1.35
N ASP A 101 -3.53 2.20 1.60
CA ASP A 101 -3.43 3.57 2.08
C ASP A 101 -4.06 4.61 1.15
N TYR A 102 -4.13 4.38 -0.17
CA TYR A 102 -4.74 5.33 -1.10
C TYR A 102 -6.20 5.64 -0.75
N SER A 103 -7.00 4.63 -0.41
CA SER A 103 -8.41 4.84 -0.05
C SER A 103 -8.57 5.50 1.33
N TYR A 104 -7.68 5.15 2.27
CA TYR A 104 -7.63 5.81 3.58
C TYR A 104 -7.17 7.26 3.49
N ASP A 105 -6.24 7.59 2.58
CA ASP A 105 -5.76 8.95 2.37
C ASP A 105 -6.79 9.83 1.68
N ASN A 106 -7.54 9.29 0.71
CA ASN A 106 -8.67 9.97 0.08
C ASN A 106 -9.71 10.43 1.12
N HIS A 107 -9.92 9.64 2.17
CA HIS A 107 -10.81 9.97 3.30
C HIS A 107 -10.12 10.75 4.42
N GLN A 108 -8.86 11.15 4.24
CA GLN A 108 -8.03 11.83 5.24
C GLN A 108 -7.91 11.06 6.58
N ILE A 109 -8.11 9.74 6.54
CA ILE A 109 -7.97 8.86 7.70
C ILE A 109 -6.49 8.68 8.00
N GLY A 110 -6.09 8.91 9.25
CA GLY A 110 -4.69 8.88 9.64
C GLY A 110 -4.03 7.50 9.52
N PHE A 111 -2.74 7.49 9.18
CA PHE A 111 -1.92 6.28 9.00
C PHE A 111 -1.91 5.31 10.20
N LYS A 112 -2.17 5.81 11.42
CA LYS A 112 -2.30 4.96 12.61
C LYS A 112 -3.51 4.03 12.52
N VAL A 113 -4.64 4.55 12.03
CA VAL A 113 -5.91 3.81 11.88
C VAL A 113 -5.77 2.74 10.81
N LEU A 114 -5.23 3.09 9.63
CA LEU A 114 -4.90 2.12 8.57
C LEU A 114 -4.14 0.91 9.13
N LYS A 115 -3.05 1.16 9.87
CA LYS A 115 -2.24 0.08 10.44
C LYS A 115 -3.00 -0.74 11.48
N GLN A 116 -3.90 -0.12 12.23
CA GLN A 116 -4.73 -0.83 13.20
C GLN A 116 -5.73 -1.75 12.50
N ASP A 117 -6.35 -1.28 11.42
CA ASP A 117 -7.27 -2.08 10.62
C ASP A 117 -6.58 -3.26 9.95
N LEU A 118 -5.46 -3.03 9.27
CA LEU A 118 -4.65 -4.10 8.68
C LEU A 118 -4.17 -5.10 9.75
N LYS A 119 -3.92 -4.64 10.99
CA LYS A 119 -3.53 -5.52 12.10
C LYS A 119 -4.69 -6.29 12.71
N SER A 120 -5.92 -5.81 12.55
CA SER A 120 -7.13 -6.47 13.05
C SER A 120 -7.46 -7.71 12.23
N ASP A 121 -7.15 -7.69 10.93
CA ASP A 121 -7.24 -8.84 10.03
C ASP A 121 -5.93 -9.05 9.25
N ARG A 122 -4.92 -9.57 9.97
CA ARG A 122 -3.58 -9.80 9.39
C ARG A 122 -3.59 -10.84 8.29
N ALA A 123 -4.48 -11.82 8.35
CA ALA A 123 -4.53 -12.89 7.38
C ALA A 123 -4.95 -12.34 6.01
N THR A 124 -6.02 -11.54 5.97
CA THR A 124 -6.48 -10.89 4.75
C THR A 124 -5.46 -9.86 4.24
N ALA A 125 -4.89 -9.04 5.14
CA ALA A 125 -3.87 -8.06 4.77
C ALA A 125 -2.62 -8.73 4.16
N LEU A 126 -2.09 -9.78 4.79
CA LEU A 126 -0.94 -10.52 4.27
C LEU A 126 -1.28 -11.28 2.98
N GLY A 127 -2.48 -11.84 2.87
CA GLY A 127 -2.95 -12.50 1.64
C GLY A 127 -3.02 -11.54 0.46
N PHE A 128 -3.63 -10.36 0.65
CA PHE A 128 -3.68 -9.28 -0.33
C PHE A 128 -2.27 -8.83 -0.75
N GLY A 129 -1.41 -8.56 0.24
CA GLY A 129 -0.03 -8.16 0.00
C GLY A 129 0.79 -9.22 -0.74
N ALA A 130 0.62 -10.49 -0.38
CA ALA A 130 1.31 -11.61 -1.01
C ALA A 130 0.84 -11.80 -2.46
N ALA A 131 -0.48 -11.75 -2.72
CA ALA A 131 -1.04 -11.83 -4.07
C ALA A 131 -0.52 -10.69 -4.95
N THR A 132 -0.45 -9.48 -4.39
CA THR A 132 0.13 -8.31 -5.06
C THR A 132 1.61 -8.55 -5.38
N MET A 133 2.40 -9.02 -4.40
CA MET A 133 3.82 -9.28 -4.59
C MET A 133 4.06 -10.32 -5.69
N LEU A 134 3.37 -11.46 -5.62
CA LEU A 134 3.48 -12.53 -6.63
C LEU A 134 3.06 -12.04 -8.02
N SER A 135 2.01 -11.22 -8.12
CA SER A 135 1.58 -10.64 -9.39
C SER A 135 2.64 -9.72 -10.00
N THR A 136 3.33 -8.93 -9.17
CA THR A 136 4.42 -8.07 -9.64
C THR A 136 5.67 -8.86 -10.06
N MET A 137 5.86 -10.08 -9.55
CA MET A 137 7.00 -10.92 -9.96
C MET A 137 6.84 -11.48 -11.38
N ILE A 138 5.62 -11.55 -11.91
CA ILE A 138 5.33 -12.02 -13.26
C ILE A 138 5.36 -10.81 -14.21
N PRO A 139 6.30 -10.69 -15.18
CA PRO A 139 6.49 -9.48 -15.98
C PRO A 139 5.23 -9.01 -16.72
N LEU A 140 4.45 -9.94 -17.28
CA LEU A 140 3.22 -9.61 -18.00
C LEU A 140 2.11 -9.10 -17.06
N LEU A 141 2.00 -9.66 -15.86
CA LEU A 141 1.02 -9.22 -14.87
C LEU A 141 1.44 -7.89 -14.23
N ASN A 142 2.74 -7.63 -14.07
CA ASN A 142 3.26 -6.41 -13.44
C ASN A 142 2.68 -5.12 -14.07
N ILE A 143 2.50 -5.11 -15.40
CA ILE A 143 1.91 -3.99 -16.16
C ILE A 143 0.55 -3.55 -15.59
N ILE A 144 -0.27 -4.50 -15.15
CA ILE A 144 -1.61 -4.25 -14.58
C ILE A 144 -1.68 -4.49 -13.07
N ALA A 145 -0.61 -5.01 -12.46
CA ALA A 145 -0.59 -5.38 -11.05
C ALA A 145 -0.75 -4.17 -10.15
N ILE A 146 -0.12 -3.04 -10.48
CA ILE A 146 -0.23 -1.79 -9.71
C ILE A 146 -1.69 -1.28 -9.69
N PRO A 147 -2.36 -1.03 -10.84
CA PRO A 147 -3.75 -0.58 -10.81
C PRO A 147 -4.69 -1.61 -10.17
N ALA A 148 -4.49 -2.91 -10.41
CA ALA A 148 -5.27 -3.96 -9.76
C ALA A 148 -5.09 -3.97 -8.23
N ALA A 149 -3.87 -3.73 -7.74
CA ALA A 149 -3.58 -3.65 -6.31
C ALA A 149 -4.21 -2.42 -5.67
N VAL A 150 -4.21 -1.27 -6.35
CA VAL A 150 -4.95 -0.07 -5.89
C VAL A 150 -6.43 -0.40 -5.74
N CYS A 151 -7.05 -1.01 -6.76
CA CYS A 151 -8.45 -1.42 -6.69
C CYS A 151 -8.71 -2.40 -5.54
N GLY A 152 -7.83 -3.40 -5.37
CA GLY A 152 -7.92 -4.37 -4.27
C GLY A 152 -7.78 -3.72 -2.89
N GLY A 153 -6.91 -2.71 -2.75
CA GLY A 153 -6.78 -1.91 -1.54
C GLY A 153 -8.05 -1.11 -1.22
N THR A 154 -8.74 -0.60 -2.25
CA THR A 154 -10.05 0.03 -2.10
C THR A 154 -11.12 -0.95 -1.65
N VAL A 155 -11.17 -2.15 -2.23
CA VAL A 155 -12.08 -3.21 -1.79
C VAL A 155 -11.84 -3.55 -0.31
N PHE A 156 -10.57 -3.72 0.09
CA PHE A 156 -10.20 -3.99 1.48
C PHE A 156 -10.75 -2.92 2.43
N TYR A 157 -10.59 -1.64 2.07
CA TYR A 157 -11.12 -0.52 2.86
C TYR A 157 -12.66 -0.57 2.97
N LEU A 158 -13.37 -0.80 1.86
CA LEU A 158 -14.83 -0.85 1.84
C LEU A 158 -15.40 -2.02 2.64
N GLU A 159 -14.77 -3.19 2.56
CA GLU A 159 -15.15 -4.34 3.39
C GLU A 159 -14.97 -4.05 4.88
N ARG A 160 -13.88 -3.35 5.23
CA ARG A 160 -13.63 -2.93 6.61
C ARG A 160 -14.71 -1.98 7.11
N LEU A 161 -15.07 -0.96 6.35
CA LEU A 161 -16.17 -0.04 6.70
C LEU A 161 -17.49 -0.77 6.92
N LYS A 162 -17.85 -1.70 6.02
CA LYS A 162 -19.06 -2.53 6.16
C LYS A 162 -19.03 -3.39 7.43
N SER A 163 -17.87 -3.90 7.82
CA SER A 163 -17.71 -4.69 9.04
C SER A 163 -17.93 -3.86 10.31
N GLU A 164 -17.52 -2.59 10.30
CA GLU A 164 -17.70 -1.68 11.44
C GLU A 164 -19.13 -1.17 11.56
N SER A 165 -19.80 -0.87 10.45
CA SER A 165 -21.21 -0.46 10.45
C SER A 165 -22.19 -1.53 10.94
N LYS A 166 -21.78 -2.81 10.97
CA LYS A 166 -22.61 -3.93 11.46
C LYS A 166 -22.43 -4.21 12.95
N ARG A 167 -21.49 -3.55 13.64
CA ARG A 167 -21.26 -3.65 15.08
C ARG A 167 -21.97 -2.54 15.82
#